data_AF-A0A4Q3S2W6-F1
#
_entry.id   AF-A0A4Q3S2W6-F1
#
_cell.length_a   1.000
_cell.length_b   1.000
_cell.length_c   1.000
_cell.angle_alpha   90.00
_cell.angle_beta   90.00
_cell.angle_gamma   90.00
#
_symmetry.space_group_name_H-M   'P 1'
#
loop_
_entity.id
_entity.type
_entity.pdbx_description
1 polymer ?
#
loop_
_entity_poly.entity_id
_entity_poly.type
_entity_poly.pdbx_seq_one_letter_code
_entity_poly.pdbx_strand_id
1 'polypeptide(L)'
;MKHLLFLLLISAGLHAQDSSVKKIRIPDLPGFTTLRCDFHMHTVFSDGHVWPTFRVNEAVRDQLDAISLTEHIDFEGQPDDIKRNYNRSYELAAAAAKNKNLIIIRGAEISPRVPPYHNNALFLKDANIIPSPYMKDWKKKFVMKDSIKREELMAPFLAVQKQDAFVFYNHPGYSWWDKKDTNIFTN
;
A
#
# COMPACT_ATOMS: atom_id res chain seq x y z
N MET A 1 58.60 4.57 3.71
CA MET A 1 57.64 4.99 4.77
C MET A 1 56.43 5.75 4.24
N LYS A 2 56.58 6.76 3.35
CA LYS A 2 55.44 7.51 2.78
C LYS A 2 54.42 6.67 1.99
N HIS A 3 54.87 5.65 1.26
CA HIS A 3 53.97 4.76 0.50
C HIS A 3 53.19 3.76 1.38
N LEU A 4 53.72 3.42 2.56
CA LEU A 4 53.06 2.50 3.50
C LEU A 4 51.90 3.20 4.24
N LEU A 5 52.04 4.50 4.50
CA LEU A 5 51.00 5.33 5.10
C LEU A 5 49.81 5.56 4.15
N PHE A 6 50.07 5.59 2.83
CA PHE A 6 49.04 5.76 1.80
C PHE A 6 48.19 4.49 1.61
N LEU A 7 48.78 3.29 1.73
CA LEU A 7 48.01 2.04 1.70
C LEU A 7 47.11 1.87 2.94
N LEU A 8 47.55 2.30 4.12
CA LEU A 8 46.76 2.20 5.35
C LEU A 8 45.49 3.07 5.31
N LEU A 9 45.57 4.25 4.66
CA LEU A 9 44.44 5.17 4.48
C LEU A 9 43.38 4.62 3.50
N ILE A 10 43.76 3.77 2.54
CA ILE A 10 42.83 3.15 1.59
C ILE A 10 42.08 1.97 2.24
N SER A 11 42.73 1.21 3.14
CA SER A 11 42.06 0.12 3.87
C SER A 11 41.05 0.61 4.93
N ALA A 12 41.22 1.81 5.48
CA ALA A 12 40.29 2.37 6.46
C ALA A 12 38.96 2.87 5.84
N GLY A 13 38.95 3.18 4.54
CA GLY A 13 37.76 3.66 3.83
C GLY A 13 36.75 2.57 3.45
N LEU A 14 37.16 1.28 3.46
CA LEU A 14 36.33 0.17 2.99
C LEU A 14 35.48 -0.49 4.09
N HIS A 15 35.70 -0.17 5.37
CA HIS A 15 34.94 -0.71 6.49
C HIS A 15 33.81 0.21 6.98
N ALA A 16 33.58 1.36 6.35
CA ALA A 16 32.63 2.38 6.82
C ALA A 16 31.18 2.22 6.30
N GLN A 17 30.87 1.15 5.56
CA GLN A 17 29.50 0.86 5.10
C GLN A 17 29.07 -0.57 5.42
N ASP A 18 29.40 -1.07 6.60
CA ASP A 18 28.59 -2.15 7.15
C ASP A 18 27.25 -1.53 7.59
N SER A 19 26.33 -1.41 6.64
CA SER A 19 24.92 -1.14 6.90
C SER A 19 24.29 -2.37 7.56
N SER A 20 24.85 -2.81 8.68
CA SER A 20 24.34 -3.90 9.50
C SER A 20 23.04 -3.45 10.15
N VAL A 21 21.99 -3.32 9.32
CA VAL A 21 20.61 -3.23 9.76
C VAL A 21 20.41 -4.46 10.62
N LYS A 22 20.33 -4.23 11.92
CA LYS A 22 20.25 -5.28 12.94
C LYS A 22 19.11 -6.21 12.54
N LYS A 23 19.45 -7.44 12.16
CA LYS A 23 18.47 -8.44 11.69
C LYS A 23 17.44 -8.67 12.80
N ILE A 24 16.22 -8.19 12.61
CA ILE A 24 15.12 -8.46 13.55
C ILE A 24 14.83 -9.95 13.44
N ARG A 25 15.06 -10.69 14.52
CA ARG A 25 14.76 -12.13 14.59
C ARG A 25 13.47 -12.30 15.37
N ILE A 26 12.40 -12.65 14.66
CA ILE A 26 11.14 -13.10 15.25
C ILE A 26 11.13 -14.63 15.12
N PRO A 27 10.88 -15.38 16.20
CA PRO A 27 10.87 -16.84 16.13
C PRO A 27 9.70 -17.35 15.29
N ASP A 28 9.88 -18.54 14.73
CA ASP A 28 8.83 -19.31 14.11
C ASP A 28 7.99 -20.05 15.17
N LEU A 29 6.69 -20.20 14.90
CA LEU A 29 5.84 -21.12 15.66
C LEU A 29 6.01 -22.55 15.11
N PRO A 30 5.88 -23.62 15.94
CA PRO A 30 5.99 -25.00 15.45
C PRO A 30 5.06 -25.28 14.26
N GLY A 31 5.63 -25.70 13.14
CA GLY A 31 4.89 -25.98 11.90
C GLY A 31 4.58 -24.77 11.01
N PHE A 32 5.03 -23.57 11.38
CA PHE A 32 4.80 -22.33 10.62
C PHE A 32 6.12 -21.57 10.38
N THR A 33 6.10 -20.66 9.41
CA THR A 33 7.17 -19.68 9.18
C THR A 33 6.63 -18.29 9.41
N THR A 34 7.30 -17.51 10.24
CA THR A 34 6.92 -16.13 10.54
C THR A 34 7.37 -15.23 9.40
N LEU A 35 6.42 -14.56 8.75
CA LEU A 35 6.67 -13.54 7.72
C LEU A 35 6.39 -12.15 8.29
N ARG A 36 7.28 -11.20 7.99
CA ARG A 36 7.14 -9.79 8.29
C ARG A 36 6.49 -9.10 7.11
N CYS A 37 5.38 -8.42 7.34
CA CYS A 37 4.61 -7.87 6.24
C CYS A 37 4.11 -6.47 6.54
N ASP A 38 3.89 -5.71 5.47
CA ASP A 38 3.15 -4.45 5.51
C ASP A 38 2.10 -4.41 4.39
N PHE A 39 0.83 -4.42 4.79
CA PHE A 39 -0.29 -4.57 3.86
C PHE A 39 -1.08 -3.28 3.65
N HIS A 40 -0.58 -2.13 4.10
CA HIS A 40 -1.26 -0.84 3.91
C HIS A 40 -0.25 0.30 3.71
N MET A 41 0.03 0.61 2.45
CA MET A 41 0.91 1.72 2.08
C MET A 41 0.51 2.34 0.74
N HIS A 42 0.86 3.62 0.60
CA HIS A 42 0.51 4.45 -0.57
C HIS A 42 1.73 5.02 -1.28
N THR A 43 1.53 5.35 -2.54
CA THR A 43 2.50 6.01 -3.42
C THR A 43 1.87 7.22 -4.12
N VAL A 44 2.64 7.90 -4.97
CA VAL A 44 2.12 9.00 -5.79
C VAL A 44 0.93 8.63 -6.69
N PHE A 45 0.65 7.33 -6.86
CA PHE A 45 -0.53 6.86 -7.62
C PHE A 45 -1.86 7.09 -6.89
N SER A 46 -1.84 7.43 -5.61
CA SER A 46 -3.01 7.92 -4.87
C SER A 46 -2.65 9.20 -4.09
N ASP A 47 -2.43 9.12 -2.78
CA ASP A 47 -2.14 10.24 -1.88
C ASP A 47 -0.74 10.17 -1.22
N GLY A 48 0.06 9.17 -1.59
CA GLY A 48 1.43 9.03 -1.13
C GLY A 48 2.40 10.00 -1.83
N HIS A 49 3.63 10.04 -1.34
CA HIS A 49 4.64 11.03 -1.77
C HIS A 49 5.88 10.42 -2.43
N VAL A 50 5.92 9.09 -2.60
CA VAL A 50 7.08 8.37 -3.14
C VAL A 50 6.69 7.53 -4.35
N TRP A 51 7.66 7.28 -5.24
CA TRP A 51 7.47 6.37 -6.36
C TRP A 51 7.37 4.91 -5.87
N PRO A 52 6.60 4.00 -6.52
CA PRO A 52 6.42 2.62 -6.05
C PRO A 52 7.69 1.82 -5.79
N THR A 53 8.75 2.07 -6.55
CA THR A 53 10.04 1.38 -6.35
C THR A 53 10.72 1.77 -5.03
N PHE A 54 10.40 2.94 -4.47
CA PHE A 54 10.91 3.37 -3.18
C PHE A 54 10.34 2.51 -2.05
N ARG A 55 9.04 2.17 -2.09
CA ARG A 55 8.41 1.24 -1.13
C ARG A 55 9.07 -0.13 -1.11
N VAL A 56 9.49 -0.62 -2.29
CA VAL A 56 10.26 -1.86 -2.40
C VAL A 56 11.62 -1.75 -1.70
N ASN A 57 12.30 -0.61 -1.84
CA ASN A 57 13.60 -0.40 -1.18
C ASN A 57 13.46 -0.27 0.33
N GLU A 58 12.41 0.40 0.82
CA GLU A 58 12.08 0.47 2.24
C GLU A 58 11.82 -0.94 2.79
N ALA A 59 10.97 -1.73 2.12
CA ALA A 59 10.68 -3.10 2.52
C ALA A 59 11.94 -3.97 2.59
N VAL A 60 12.83 -3.89 1.60
CA VAL A 60 14.09 -4.66 1.61
C VAL A 60 15.04 -4.19 2.71
N ARG A 61 15.18 -2.87 2.89
CA ARG A 61 15.97 -2.28 3.99
C ARG A 61 15.47 -2.76 5.35
N ASP A 62 14.16 -2.75 5.54
CA ASP A 62 13.48 -3.12 6.79
C ASP A 62 13.27 -4.64 6.90
N GLN A 63 13.73 -5.38 5.90
CA GLN A 63 13.70 -6.83 5.82
C GLN A 63 12.27 -7.39 5.88
N LEU A 64 11.29 -6.75 5.26
CA LEU A 64 9.97 -7.32 5.08
C LEU A 64 10.00 -8.48 4.06
N ASP A 65 9.15 -9.46 4.27
CA ASP A 65 9.02 -10.64 3.43
C ASP A 65 7.88 -10.46 2.40
N ALA A 66 6.87 -9.64 2.71
CA ALA A 66 5.80 -9.27 1.78
C ALA A 66 5.30 -7.84 2.00
N ILE A 67 4.90 -7.17 0.92
CA ILE A 67 4.19 -5.89 0.98
C ILE A 67 3.00 -5.82 0.02
N SER A 68 2.07 -4.91 0.27
CA SER A 68 1.00 -4.54 -0.65
C SER A 68 0.88 -3.03 -0.77
N LEU A 69 1.02 -2.49 -1.98
CA LEU A 69 0.76 -1.08 -2.28
C LEU A 69 -0.73 -0.94 -2.56
N THR A 70 -1.48 -0.39 -1.61
CA THR A 70 -2.94 -0.40 -1.58
C THR A 70 -3.50 0.98 -1.89
N GLU A 71 -3.21 1.49 -3.09
CA GLU A 71 -3.64 2.83 -3.50
C GLU A 71 -5.16 3.02 -3.36
N HIS A 72 -5.57 4.24 -2.99
CA HIS A 72 -6.99 4.62 -2.94
C HIS A 72 -7.67 4.49 -4.32
N ILE A 73 -8.81 3.78 -4.39
CA ILE A 73 -9.63 3.69 -5.61
C ILE A 73 -10.51 4.93 -5.84
N ASP A 74 -10.61 5.79 -4.84
CA ASP A 74 -11.57 6.89 -4.72
C ASP A 74 -10.87 8.25 -4.55
N PHE A 75 -9.54 8.29 -4.70
CA PHE A 75 -8.75 9.52 -4.65
C PHE A 75 -7.55 9.50 -5.62
N GLU A 76 -7.32 10.63 -6.31
CA GLU A 76 -6.16 10.88 -7.17
C GLU A 76 -5.44 12.15 -6.68
N GLY A 77 -4.21 12.03 -6.18
CA GLY A 77 -3.43 13.18 -5.69
C GLY A 77 -2.76 14.01 -6.79
N GLN A 78 -2.30 13.36 -7.87
CA GLN A 78 -1.61 14.01 -9.00
C GLN A 78 -2.26 13.70 -10.37
N PRO A 79 -3.57 13.98 -10.56
CA PRO A 79 -4.31 13.60 -11.77
C PRO A 79 -3.84 14.27 -13.07
N ASP A 80 -3.11 15.39 -12.97
CA ASP A 80 -2.58 16.12 -14.13
C ASP A 80 -1.26 15.48 -14.63
N ASP A 81 -0.54 14.78 -13.76
CA ASP A 81 0.79 14.21 -14.04
C ASP A 81 0.76 12.67 -14.11
N ILE A 82 -0.18 12.03 -13.43
CA ILE A 82 -0.28 10.58 -13.29
C ILE A 82 -1.64 10.10 -13.79
N LYS A 83 -1.61 9.26 -14.83
CA LYS A 83 -2.82 8.61 -15.36
C LYS A 83 -3.41 7.65 -14.32
N ARG A 84 -4.73 7.75 -14.10
CA ARG A 84 -5.50 6.79 -13.30
C ARG A 84 -5.29 5.36 -13.82
N ASN A 85 -4.63 4.54 -13.01
CA ASN A 85 -4.43 3.10 -13.22
C ASN A 85 -4.05 2.45 -11.88
N TYR A 86 -4.99 1.74 -11.29
CA TYR A 86 -4.87 1.11 -9.97
C TYR A 86 -3.96 -0.13 -9.96
N ASN A 87 -3.63 -0.68 -11.11
CA ASN A 87 -2.63 -1.76 -11.19
C ASN A 87 -1.20 -1.22 -11.29
N ARG A 88 -1.01 0.08 -11.60
CA ARG A 88 0.29 0.56 -12.05
C ARG A 88 1.35 0.56 -10.96
N SER A 89 0.97 0.95 -9.74
CA SER A 89 1.88 0.92 -8.59
C SER A 89 2.34 -0.51 -8.29
N TYR A 90 1.41 -1.48 -8.30
CA TYR A 90 1.70 -2.90 -8.19
C TYR A 90 2.68 -3.38 -9.27
N GLU A 91 2.43 -3.09 -10.56
CA GLU A 91 3.28 -3.54 -11.67
C GLU A 91 4.72 -3.03 -11.52
N LEU A 92 4.87 -1.75 -11.16
CA LEU A 92 6.18 -1.12 -10.95
C LEU A 92 6.90 -1.73 -9.74
N ALA A 93 6.18 -1.98 -8.64
CA ALA A 93 6.73 -2.61 -7.44
C ALA A 93 7.13 -4.07 -7.70
N ALA A 94 6.27 -4.85 -8.36
CA ALA A 94 6.53 -6.25 -8.74
C ALA A 94 7.78 -6.36 -9.63
N ALA A 95 7.91 -5.47 -10.62
CA ALA A 95 9.10 -5.41 -11.47
C ALA A 95 10.36 -5.07 -10.65
N ALA A 96 10.27 -4.11 -9.73
CA ALA A 96 11.39 -3.69 -8.89
C ALA A 96 11.75 -4.70 -7.78
N ALA A 97 10.84 -5.57 -7.37
CA ALA A 97 11.05 -6.61 -6.37
C ALA A 97 11.67 -7.89 -6.97
N LYS A 98 11.76 -7.98 -8.30
CA LYS A 98 12.40 -9.10 -8.99
C LYS A 98 13.80 -9.35 -8.42
N ASN A 99 14.06 -10.57 -7.99
CA ASN A 99 15.31 -11.03 -7.37
C ASN A 99 15.65 -10.43 -5.98
N LYS A 100 14.69 -9.79 -5.29
CA LYS A 100 14.91 -9.22 -3.94
C LYS A 100 14.35 -10.05 -2.78
N ASN A 101 13.85 -11.26 -3.05
CA ASN A 101 13.17 -12.12 -2.08
C ASN A 101 12.05 -11.39 -1.31
N LEU A 102 11.31 -10.53 -2.01
CA LEU A 102 10.18 -9.76 -1.47
C LEU A 102 8.93 -10.10 -2.28
N ILE A 103 7.86 -10.50 -1.60
CA ILE A 103 6.57 -10.78 -2.21
C ILE A 103 5.81 -9.46 -2.38
N ILE A 104 5.32 -9.18 -3.59
CA ILE A 104 4.42 -8.06 -3.86
C ILE A 104 3.01 -8.60 -4.07
N ILE A 105 2.10 -8.21 -3.19
CA ILE A 105 0.68 -8.55 -3.26
C ILE A 105 -0.04 -7.41 -3.96
N ARG A 106 -0.93 -7.75 -4.91
CA ARG A 106 -1.80 -6.75 -5.53
C ARG A 106 -2.93 -6.42 -4.57
N GLY A 107 -3.09 -5.16 -4.24
CA GLY A 107 -4.16 -4.68 -3.38
C GLY A 107 -4.61 -3.27 -3.75
N ALA A 108 -5.68 -2.83 -3.11
CA ALA A 108 -6.22 -1.48 -3.24
C ALA A 108 -6.97 -1.11 -1.96
N GLU A 109 -7.11 0.19 -1.69
CA GLU A 109 -7.91 0.69 -0.58
C GLU A 109 -9.24 1.25 -1.07
N ILE A 110 -10.34 0.81 -0.44
CA ILE A 110 -11.69 1.33 -0.60
C ILE A 110 -11.95 2.25 0.60
N SER A 111 -12.16 3.56 0.40
CA SER A 111 -12.11 4.56 1.48
C SER A 111 -13.34 5.46 1.64
N PRO A 112 -14.59 4.96 1.56
CA PRO A 112 -15.75 5.81 1.81
C PRO A 112 -15.67 6.49 3.19
N ARG A 113 -16.04 7.77 3.29
CA ARG A 113 -16.09 8.51 4.57
C ARG A 113 -17.35 8.25 5.40
N VAL A 114 -18.04 7.15 5.10
CA VAL A 114 -19.22 6.61 5.78
C VAL A 114 -19.00 5.10 5.90
N PRO A 115 -19.72 4.38 6.78
CA PRO A 115 -19.59 2.93 6.87
C PRO A 115 -19.66 2.24 5.50
N PRO A 116 -18.92 1.14 5.26
CA PRO A 116 -18.02 0.45 6.18
C PRO A 116 -16.63 1.08 6.33
N TYR A 117 -16.46 2.35 5.93
CA TYR A 117 -15.21 3.12 6.01
C TYR A 117 -14.08 2.48 5.19
N HIS A 118 -12.83 2.75 5.60
CA HIS A 118 -11.62 2.40 4.89
C HIS A 118 -11.29 0.91 5.01
N ASN A 119 -11.20 0.19 3.90
CA ASN A 119 -10.91 -1.24 3.88
C ASN A 119 -9.90 -1.54 2.78
N ASN A 120 -8.88 -2.33 3.11
CA ASN A 120 -7.97 -2.88 2.11
C ASN A 120 -8.53 -4.19 1.57
N ALA A 121 -8.38 -4.35 0.25
CA ALA A 121 -8.59 -5.62 -0.44
C ALA A 121 -7.25 -6.10 -0.99
N LEU A 122 -6.81 -7.29 -0.57
CA LEU A 122 -5.58 -7.94 -1.00
C LEU A 122 -5.85 -9.10 -1.96
N PHE A 123 -4.81 -9.55 -2.64
CA PHE A 123 -4.84 -10.66 -3.61
C PHE A 123 -5.77 -10.39 -4.81
N LEU A 124 -5.85 -9.13 -5.22
CA LEU A 124 -6.65 -8.72 -6.37
C LEU A 124 -6.09 -9.32 -7.68
N LYS A 125 -7.01 -9.66 -8.60
CA LYS A 125 -6.70 -10.06 -9.97
C LYS A 125 -6.65 -8.86 -10.91
N ASP A 126 -7.42 -7.81 -10.64
CA ASP A 126 -7.41 -6.52 -11.34
C ASP A 126 -8.02 -5.43 -10.46
N ALA A 127 -7.22 -4.41 -10.10
CA ALA A 127 -7.70 -3.28 -9.31
C ALA A 127 -8.45 -2.24 -10.15
N ASN A 128 -8.25 -2.19 -11.48
CA ASN A 128 -8.91 -1.21 -12.36
C ASN A 128 -10.42 -1.44 -12.52
N ILE A 129 -10.91 -2.65 -12.25
CA ILE A 129 -12.34 -2.98 -12.35
C ILE A 129 -13.14 -2.60 -11.11
N ILE A 130 -12.48 -2.12 -10.04
CA ILE A 130 -13.17 -1.77 -8.79
C ILE A 130 -13.84 -0.41 -8.97
N PRO A 131 -15.19 -0.32 -8.86
CA PRO A 131 -15.89 0.93 -9.06
C PRO A 131 -15.92 1.77 -7.77
N SER A 132 -15.93 3.09 -7.89
CA SER A 132 -16.09 4.05 -6.78
C SER A 132 -17.33 4.94 -6.96
N PRO A 133 -18.55 4.38 -7.17
CA PRO A 133 -19.71 5.16 -7.63
C PRO A 133 -20.27 6.08 -6.54
N TYR A 134 -19.88 5.93 -5.28
CA TYR A 134 -20.23 6.83 -4.18
C TYR A 134 -19.50 8.19 -4.27
N MET A 135 -18.50 8.33 -5.15
CA MET A 135 -17.75 9.57 -5.34
C MET A 135 -18.44 10.54 -6.28
N LYS A 136 -18.36 11.83 -5.94
CA LYS A 136 -18.77 12.99 -6.77
C LYS A 136 -17.55 13.64 -7.42
N ASP A 137 -16.47 13.80 -6.67
CA ASP A 137 -15.17 14.28 -7.14
C ASP A 137 -14.06 13.58 -6.36
N TRP A 138 -13.06 13.07 -7.08
CA TRP A 138 -11.94 12.28 -6.57
C TRP A 138 -10.58 12.87 -6.98
N LYS A 139 -10.57 13.94 -7.80
CA LYS A 139 -9.33 14.55 -8.31
C LYS A 139 -8.85 15.63 -7.37
N LYS A 140 -7.75 15.39 -6.66
CA LYS A 140 -7.18 16.27 -5.62
C LYS A 140 -8.16 16.55 -4.47
N LYS A 141 -9.30 15.85 -4.43
CA LYS A 141 -10.40 16.09 -3.48
C LYS A 141 -11.08 14.77 -3.17
N PHE A 142 -11.54 14.66 -1.93
CA PHE A 142 -12.32 13.52 -1.48
C PHE A 142 -13.77 13.95 -1.23
N VAL A 143 -14.57 14.04 -2.31
CA VAL A 143 -15.96 14.49 -2.26
C VAL A 143 -16.89 13.35 -2.64
N MET A 144 -17.63 12.84 -1.67
CA MET A 144 -18.69 11.87 -1.88
C MET A 144 -19.97 12.55 -2.39
N LYS A 145 -20.89 11.78 -2.98
CA LYS A 145 -22.23 12.27 -3.30
C LYS A 145 -22.98 12.68 -2.02
N ASP A 146 -23.88 13.65 -2.17
CA ASP A 146 -24.68 14.17 -1.06
C ASP A 146 -25.73 13.15 -0.57
N SER A 147 -26.28 12.37 -1.51
CA SER A 147 -27.15 11.22 -1.25
C SER A 147 -26.53 9.99 -1.92
N ILE A 148 -26.17 9.00 -1.11
CA ILE A 148 -25.48 7.78 -1.55
C ILE A 148 -26.39 6.61 -1.25
N LYS A 149 -26.56 5.72 -2.24
CA LYS A 149 -27.32 4.49 -2.05
C LYS A 149 -26.43 3.38 -1.50
N ARG A 150 -27.03 2.43 -0.78
CA ARG A 150 -26.34 1.25 -0.25
C ARG A 150 -25.62 0.48 -1.37
N GLU A 151 -26.24 0.35 -2.53
CA GLU A 151 -25.67 -0.38 -3.68
C GLU A 151 -24.40 0.31 -4.20
N GLU A 152 -24.34 1.64 -4.15
CA GLU A 152 -23.16 2.41 -4.56
C GLU A 152 -22.00 2.21 -3.58
N LEU A 153 -22.27 2.16 -2.27
CA LEU A 153 -21.24 1.86 -1.26
C LEU A 153 -20.76 0.42 -1.33
N MET A 154 -21.65 -0.53 -1.63
CA MET A 154 -21.31 -1.96 -1.70
C MET A 154 -20.68 -2.38 -3.03
N ALA A 155 -20.86 -1.61 -4.10
CA ALA A 155 -20.30 -1.89 -5.41
C ALA A 155 -18.79 -2.26 -5.40
N PRO A 156 -17.87 -1.49 -4.76
CA PRO A 156 -16.46 -1.89 -4.66
C PRO A 156 -16.26 -3.21 -3.93
N PHE A 157 -16.96 -3.43 -2.81
CA PHE A 157 -16.84 -4.65 -2.00
C PHE A 157 -17.30 -5.90 -2.76
N LEU A 158 -18.40 -5.79 -3.50
CA LEU A 158 -18.87 -6.86 -4.38
C LEU A 158 -17.89 -7.11 -5.54
N ALA A 159 -17.23 -6.06 -6.06
CA ALA A 159 -16.24 -6.21 -7.12
C ALA A 159 -14.98 -6.93 -6.62
N VAL A 160 -14.49 -6.64 -5.41
CA VAL A 160 -13.33 -7.34 -4.85
C VAL A 160 -13.68 -8.75 -4.36
N GLN A 161 -14.90 -8.97 -3.86
CA GLN A 161 -15.40 -10.31 -3.52
C GLN A 161 -15.39 -11.23 -4.75
N LYS A 162 -15.83 -10.75 -5.92
CA LYS A 162 -15.78 -11.51 -7.19
C LYS A 162 -14.37 -11.92 -7.61
N GLN A 163 -13.34 -11.28 -7.04
CA GLN A 163 -11.95 -11.62 -7.30
C GLN A 163 -11.36 -12.58 -6.26
N ASP A 164 -12.16 -13.03 -5.29
CA ASP A 164 -11.72 -13.81 -4.12
C ASP A 164 -10.71 -13.06 -3.24
N ALA A 165 -10.82 -11.73 -3.20
CA ALA A 165 -9.92 -10.88 -2.44
C ALA A 165 -10.08 -11.08 -0.92
N PHE A 166 -8.97 -10.99 -0.18
CA PHE A 166 -8.99 -10.89 1.28
C PHE A 166 -9.24 -9.44 1.69
N VAL A 167 -10.30 -9.19 2.47
CA VAL A 167 -10.70 -7.82 2.87
C VAL A 167 -10.58 -7.65 4.37
N PHE A 168 -10.00 -6.54 4.83
CA PHE A 168 -9.92 -6.18 6.24
C PHE A 168 -10.20 -4.68 6.47
N TYR A 169 -10.72 -4.37 7.66
CA TYR A 169 -11.07 -3.01 8.06
C TYR A 169 -9.82 -2.25 8.55
N ASN A 170 -9.51 -1.13 7.90
CA ASN A 170 -8.37 -0.29 8.22
C ASN A 170 -8.67 0.61 9.41
N HIS A 171 -7.70 0.76 10.31
CA HIS A 171 -7.64 1.79 11.36
C HIS A 171 -9.01 2.18 11.97
N PRO A 172 -9.76 1.24 12.58
CA PRO A 172 -11.13 1.45 13.06
C PRO A 172 -11.28 2.54 14.12
N GLY A 173 -10.19 2.88 14.82
CA GLY A 173 -10.16 3.94 15.83
C GLY A 173 -9.97 5.36 15.28
N TYR A 174 -9.78 5.50 13.97
CA TYR A 174 -9.46 6.77 13.33
C TYR A 174 -10.64 7.26 12.50
N SER A 175 -11.26 8.38 12.91
CA SER A 175 -12.51 8.86 12.29
C SER A 175 -12.63 10.38 12.25
N TRP A 176 -11.52 11.13 12.27
CA TRP A 176 -11.59 12.59 12.48
C TRP A 176 -12.18 13.36 11.29
N TRP A 177 -12.12 12.79 10.08
CA TRP A 177 -12.79 13.33 8.89
C TRP A 177 -14.02 12.49 8.48
N ASP A 178 -14.33 11.39 9.16
CA ASP A 178 -15.43 10.52 8.76
C ASP A 178 -16.78 11.01 9.26
N LYS A 179 -17.81 10.87 8.42
CA LYS A 179 -19.19 11.13 8.82
C LYS A 179 -19.68 9.94 9.64
N LYS A 180 -20.03 10.20 10.90
CA LYS A 180 -20.64 9.21 11.81
C LYS A 180 -22.13 9.02 11.54
N ASP A 181 -22.49 8.67 10.31
CA ASP A 181 -23.87 8.39 9.92
C ASP A 181 -24.02 6.93 9.50
N THR A 182 -24.60 6.12 10.39
CA THR A 182 -24.82 4.68 10.16
C THR A 182 -26.19 4.39 9.53
N ASN A 183 -27.05 5.40 9.34
CA ASN A 183 -28.43 5.20 8.88
C ASN A 183 -28.49 4.57 7.47
N ILE A 184 -27.43 4.71 6.69
CA ILE A 184 -27.32 4.16 5.33
C ILE A 184 -27.41 2.63 5.30
N PHE A 185 -27.09 1.93 6.40
CA PHE A 185 -27.12 0.46 6.46
C PHE A 185 -28.26 -0.13 7.31
N THR A 186 -28.99 0.72 8.04
CA THR A 186 -29.98 0.29 9.04
C THR A 186 -31.44 0.56 8.63
N ASN A 187 -31.64 1.23 7.49
CA ASN A 187 -32.95 1.44 6.87
C ASN A 187 -33.13 0.51 5.66
#